data_AF-A0A819N5S5-F1
#
_entry.id   AF-A0A819N5S5-F1
#
_cell.length_a   1.000
_cell.length_b   1.000
_cell.length_c   1.000
_cell.angle_alpha   90.00
_cell.angle_beta   90.00
_cell.angle_gamma   90.00
#
_symmetry.space_group_name_H-M   'P 1'
#
loop_
_entity.id
_entity.type
_entity.pdbx_description
1 polymer ?
#
loop_
_entity_poly.entity_id
_entity_poly.type
_entity_poly.pdbx_seq_one_letter_code
_entity_poly.pdbx_strand_id
1 'polypeptide(L)' 'IIMSLSEESNKFAHDKIQWLLENQCRIPVRSTTPIHYYYKTSDTLIDQADYYYQTNQFEQSFILYSRYIT' A
#
# COMPACT_ATOMS: atom_id res chain seq x y z
N ILE A 1 -4.32 29.80 -19.42
CA ILE A 1 -4.52 28.49 -18.76
C ILE A 1 -3.15 28.10 -18.21
N ILE A 2 -2.87 28.45 -16.96
CA ILE A 2 -1.65 28.03 -16.27
C ILE A 2 -2.14 27.26 -15.06
N MET A 3 -2.26 25.94 -15.20
CA MET A 3 -2.22 25.09 -14.00
C MET A 3 -0.84 25.31 -13.38
N SER A 4 -0.83 25.62 -12.10
CA SER A 4 0.43 25.83 -11.37
C SER A 4 1.20 24.52 -11.29
N LEU A 5 2.54 24.55 -11.36
CA LEU A 5 3.39 23.35 -11.24
C LEU A 5 3.06 22.50 -9.99
N SER A 6 2.52 23.13 -8.94
CA SER A 6 1.97 22.45 -7.77
C SER A 6 0.76 21.58 -8.05
N GLU A 7 -0.19 22.03 -8.88
CA GLU A 7 -1.40 21.25 -9.21
C GLU A 7 -1.07 20.01 -10.05
N GLU A 8 -0.12 20.13 -10.98
CA GLU A 8 0.34 19.02 -11.80
C GLU A 8 1.11 17.98 -10.97
N SER A 9 1.98 18.43 -10.05
CA SER A 9 2.68 17.54 -9.13
C SER A 9 1.72 16.82 -8.16
N ASN A 10 0.68 17.51 -7.69
CA ASN A 10 -0.34 16.93 -6.82
C ASN A 10 -1.19 15.90 -7.56
N LYS A 11 -1.53 16.16 -8.83
CA LYS A 11 -2.24 15.20 -9.67
C LYS A 11 -1.40 13.94 -9.90
N PHE A 12 -0.12 14.09 -10.23
CA PHE A 12 0.78 12.93 -10.38
C PHE A 12 0.87 12.09 -9.11
N ALA A 13 1.01 12.75 -7.95
CA ALA A 13 1.04 12.06 -6.66
C ALA A 13 -0.27 11.29 -6.40
N HIS A 14 -1.42 11.91 -6.68
CA HIS A 14 -2.72 11.26 -6.57
C HIS A 14 -2.85 10.04 -7.48
N ASP A 15 -2.51 10.19 -8.77
CA ASP A 15 -2.61 9.11 -9.76
C ASP A 15 -1.70 7.94 -9.39
N LYS A 16 -0.50 8.22 -8.86
CA LYS A 16 0.41 7.17 -8.36
C LYS A 16 -0.16 6.43 -7.15
N ILE A 17 -0.72 7.15 -6.17
CA ILE A 17 -1.34 6.53 -5.00
C ILE A 17 -2.53 5.65 -5.41
N GLN A 18 -3.39 6.14 -6.31
CA GLN A 18 -4.51 5.35 -6.84
C GLN A 18 -4.01 4.07 -7.53
N TRP A 19 -3.02 4.18 -8.39
CA TRP A 19 -2.44 3.01 -9.07
C TRP A 19 -1.89 1.99 -8.08
N LEU A 20 -1.18 2.44 -7.03
CA LEU A 20 -0.66 1.54 -5.98
C LEU A 20 -1.79 0.83 -5.24
N LEU A 21 -2.85 1.53 -4.87
CA LEU A 21 -4.00 0.95 -4.18
C LEU A 21 -4.70 -0.12 -5.04
N GLU A 22 -4.88 0.16 -6.33
CA GLU A 22 -5.58 -0.74 -7.25
C GLU A 22 -4.75 -1.98 -7.64
N ASN A 23 -3.43 -1.81 -7.78
CA ASN A 23 -2.57 -2.82 -8.41
C ASN A 23 -1.61 -3.53 -7.44
N GLN A 24 -1.18 -2.86 -6.37
CA GLN A 24 -0.15 -3.38 -5.46
C GLN A 24 -0.67 -3.68 -4.07
N CYS A 25 -1.74 -3.01 -3.61
CA CYS A 25 -2.20 -3.11 -2.22
C CYS A 25 -3.27 -4.18 -1.99
N ARG A 26 -3.85 -4.78 -3.03
CA ARG A 26 -4.96 -5.74 -2.87
C ARG A 26 -4.47 -7.14 -2.52
N ILE A 27 -5.01 -7.73 -1.44
CA ILE A 27 -4.83 -9.16 -1.13
C ILE A 27 -6.02 -9.96 -1.67
N PRO A 28 -5.81 -10.95 -2.57
CA PRO A 28 -6.89 -11.80 -3.03
C PRO A 28 -7.35 -12.75 -1.91
N VAL A 29 -8.59 -12.58 -1.44
CA VAL A 29 -9.24 -13.50 -0.50
C VAL A 29 -9.79 -14.69 -1.28
N ARG A 30 -9.37 -15.91 -0.91
CA ARG A 30 -9.80 -17.16 -1.55
C ARG A 30 -10.71 -17.91 -0.59
N SER A 31 -11.88 -18.35 -1.08
CA SER A 31 -12.85 -19.11 -0.28
C SER A 31 -12.32 -20.45 0.24
N THR A 32 -11.23 -20.96 -0.35
CA THR A 32 -10.57 -22.21 0.04
C THR A 32 -9.51 -22.04 1.12
N THR A 33 -9.15 -20.79 1.48
CA THR A 33 -8.11 -20.52 2.47
C THR A 33 -8.74 -20.21 3.83
N PRO A 34 -8.42 -20.96 4.90
CA PRO A 34 -8.95 -20.67 6.23
C PRO A 34 -8.58 -19.28 6.74
N ILE A 35 -9.53 -18.60 7.38
CA ILE A 35 -9.37 -17.20 7.82
C ILE A 35 -8.15 -16.96 8.72
N HIS A 36 -7.79 -17.93 9.57
CA HIS A 36 -6.66 -17.81 10.49
C HIS A 36 -5.30 -17.70 9.79
N TYR A 37 -5.15 -18.17 8.54
CA TYR A 37 -3.93 -17.96 7.78
C TYR A 37 -3.73 -16.49 7.40
N TYR A 38 -4.81 -15.77 7.12
CA TYR A 38 -4.74 -14.34 6.85
C TYR A 38 -4.31 -13.56 8.10
N TYR A 39 -4.88 -13.89 9.27
CA TYR A 39 -4.47 -13.30 10.55
C TYR A 39 -3.03 -13.63 10.94
N LYS A 40 -2.55 -14.84 10.67
CA LYS A 40 -1.14 -15.16 10.93
C LYS A 40 -0.19 -14.36 10.03
N THR A 41 -0.63 -14.08 8.80
CA THR A 41 0.19 -13.36 7.82
C THR A 41 0.19 -11.85 8.08
N SER A 42 -0.82 -11.30 8.78
CA SER A 42 -0.90 -9.87 9.06
C SER A 42 0.23 -9.37 9.96
N ASP A 43 0.64 -10.14 10.96
CA ASP A 43 1.74 -9.74 11.86
C ASP A 43 3.03 -9.56 11.07
N THR A 44 3.33 -10.48 10.15
CA THR A 44 4.51 -10.39 9.27
C THR A 44 4.44 -9.19 8.32
N LEU A 45 3.25 -8.83 7.83
CA LEU A 45 3.08 -7.67 6.95
C LEU A 45 3.36 -6.36 7.70
N ILE A 46 2.93 -6.25 8.96
CA ILE A 46 3.17 -5.07 9.79
C ILE A 46 4.66 -4.94 10.12
N ASP A 47 5.31 -6.02 10.58
CA ASP A 47 6.74 -6.00 10.90
C ASP A 47 7.60 -5.56 9.69
N GLN A 48 7.25 -6.03 8.50
CA GLN A 48 7.93 -5.63 7.27
C GLN A 48 7.62 -4.17 6.87
N ALA A 49 6.38 -3.71 7.06
CA ALA A 49 6.00 -2.32 6.79
C ALA A 49 6.80 -1.35 7.68
N ASP A 50 6.96 -1.70 8.96
CA ASP A 50 7.75 -0.95 9.95
C ASP A 50 9.22 -0.90 9.56
N TYR A 51 9.81 -2.04 9.15
CA TYR A 51 11.19 -2.10 8.67
C TYR A 51 11.42 -1.19 7.46
N TYR A 52 10.51 -1.22 6.47
CA TYR A 52 10.61 -0.34 5.31
C TYR A 52 10.45 1.13 5.68
N TYR A 53 9.58 1.45 6.63
CA TYR A 53 9.43 2.81 7.15
C TYR A 53 10.73 3.32 7.78
N GLN A 54 11.33 2.53 8.68
CA GLN A 54 12.57 2.86 9.38
C GLN A 54 13.78 3.00 8.43
N THR A 55 13.76 2.30 7.30
CA THR A 55 14.80 2.37 6.27
C THR A 55 14.50 3.38 5.15
N ASN A 56 13.52 4.28 5.36
CA ASN A 56 13.10 5.32 4.42
C ASN A 56 12.55 4.81 3.07
N GLN A 57 12.14 3.55 3.02
CA GLN A 57 11.47 2.92 1.87
C GLN A 57 9.96 3.11 1.98
N PHE A 58 9.53 4.38 1.92
CA PHE A 58 8.15 4.77 2.25
C PHE A 58 7.11 4.19 1.30
N GLU A 59 7.43 3.98 0.02
CA GLU A 59 6.50 3.38 -0.93
C GLU A 59 6.21 1.92 -0.58
N GLN A 60 7.25 1.13 -0.27
CA GLN A 60 7.11 -0.25 0.17
C GLN A 60 6.34 -0.34 1.49
N SER A 61 6.65 0.55 2.43
CA SER A 61 5.92 0.66 3.70
C SER A 61 4.44 0.97 3.47
N PHE A 62 4.12 1.95 2.61
CA PHE A 62 2.74 2.30 2.25
C PHE A 62 1.98 1.11 1.64
N ILE A 63 2.62 0.36 0.73
CA ILE A 63 2.00 -0.82 0.11
C ILE A 63 1.65 -1.87 1.16
N LEU A 64 2.55 -2.17 2.09
CA LEU A 64 2.35 -3.21 3.10
C LEU A 64 1.32 -2.82 4.16
N TYR A 65 1.32 -1.57 4.64
CA TYR A 65 0.26 -1.09 5.52
C TYR A 65 -1.10 -1.09 4.82
N SER A 66 -1.14 -0.68 3.55
CA SER A 66 -2.40 -0.68 2.79
C SER A 66 -2.93 -2.10 2.63
N ARG A 67 -2.07 -3.08 2.30
CA ARG A 67 -2.42 -4.52 2.25
C ARG A 67 -3.00 -5.06 3.55
N TYR A 68 -2.57 -4.53 4.69
CA TYR A 68 -3.10 -4.95 5.98
C TYR A 68 -4.53 -4.45 6.23
N ILE A 69 -4.88 -3.26 5.69
CA ILE A 69 -6.14 -2.57 5.98
C ILE A 69 -7.22 -2.87 4.91
N THR A 70 -6.83 -3.14 3.66
CA THR A 70 -7.73 -3.28 2.50
C THR A 70 -7.88 -4.71 2.02
#